data_AF-A0A7V8F570-F1
#
_entry.id   AF-A0A7V8F570-F1
#
_cell.length_a   1.000
_cell.length_b   1.000
_cell.length_c   1.000
_cell.angle_alpha   90.00
_cell.angle_beta   90.00
_cell.angle_gamma   90.00
#
_symmetry.space_group_name_H-M   'P 1'
#
loop_
_entity.id
_entity.type
_entity.pdbx_description
1 polymer ?
#
loop_
_entity_poly.entity_id
_entity_poly.type
_entity_poly.pdbx_seq_one_letter_code
_entity_poly.pdbx_strand_id
1 'polypeptide(L)'
;MPEENTKPWNGEGLPPVGTTCIVTPHNTNWGFERVEENRCRVLAYQYEFAWLHLLNSDDSESFVFITTRTDKVDFTPFRTPEQIAAEERETFIFNAVLETDAETPVEWRKAVFGEMFDLGYRKQVAP
;
A
#
# COMPACT_ATOMS: atom_id res chain seq x y z
N MET A 1 -18.87 -17.96 -3.08
CA MET A 1 -17.57 -17.33 -3.38
C MET A 1 -17.63 -15.95 -2.75
N PRO A 2 -16.88 -15.64 -1.68
CA PRO A 2 -16.89 -14.28 -1.16
C PRO A 2 -16.21 -13.37 -2.19
N GLU A 3 -16.83 -12.24 -2.47
CA GLU A 3 -16.30 -11.23 -3.38
C GLU A 3 -14.93 -10.77 -2.84
N GLU A 4 -13.86 -11.06 -3.57
CA GLU A 4 -12.54 -10.46 -3.32
C GLU A 4 -12.72 -8.95 -3.43
N ASN A 5 -12.59 -8.27 -2.29
CA ASN A 5 -12.58 -6.84 -2.22
C ASN A 5 -11.34 -6.34 -2.99
N THR A 6 -11.52 -6.01 -4.27
CA THR A 6 -10.46 -5.69 -5.24
C THR A 6 -9.77 -4.35 -4.99
N LYS A 7 -10.20 -3.59 -3.98
CA LYS A 7 -9.53 -2.34 -3.61
C LYS A 7 -8.43 -2.62 -2.59
N PRO A 8 -7.17 -2.23 -2.87
CA PRO A 8 -6.09 -2.35 -1.89
C PRO A 8 -6.44 -1.51 -0.66
N TRP A 9 -6.16 -2.07 0.52
CA TRP A 9 -6.37 -1.38 1.78
C TRP A 9 -5.49 -0.11 1.83
N ASN A 10 -6.13 1.03 2.07
CA ASN A 10 -5.50 2.35 2.02
C ASN A 10 -4.71 2.71 3.29
N GLY A 11 -4.72 1.85 4.31
CA GLY A 11 -4.03 2.09 5.59
C GLY A 11 -4.93 2.61 6.69
N GLU A 12 -6.22 2.84 6.41
CA GLU A 12 -7.19 3.30 7.40
C GLU A 12 -7.84 2.13 8.13
N GLY A 13 -7.82 2.14 9.46
CA GLY A 13 -8.37 1.07 10.29
C GLY A 13 -7.50 -0.18 10.33
N LEU A 14 -8.12 -1.35 10.51
CA LEU A 14 -7.40 -2.63 10.44
C LEU A 14 -7.44 -3.18 9.01
N PRO A 15 -6.35 -3.81 8.52
CA PRO A 15 -6.34 -4.43 7.21
C PRO A 15 -7.43 -5.52 7.09
N PRO A 16 -8.18 -5.61 5.99
CA PRO A 16 -9.11 -6.71 5.76
C PRO A 16 -8.41 -8.07 5.75
N VAL A 17 -9.12 -9.14 6.12
CA VAL A 17 -8.62 -10.52 6.00
C VAL A 17 -8.25 -10.82 4.54
N GLY A 18 -7.09 -11.47 4.34
CA GLY A 18 -6.49 -11.71 3.02
C GLY A 18 -5.52 -10.63 2.55
N THR A 19 -5.51 -9.46 3.20
CA THR A 19 -4.63 -8.34 2.81
C THR A 19 -3.18 -8.64 3.16
N THR A 20 -2.27 -8.34 2.23
CA THR A 20 -0.84 -8.26 2.50
C THR A 20 -0.48 -6.85 2.94
N CYS A 21 0.17 -6.72 4.09
CA CYS A 21 0.54 -5.45 4.70
C CYS A 21 1.92 -5.54 5.34
N ILE A 22 2.49 -4.39 5.67
CA ILE A 22 3.65 -4.31 6.55
C ILE A 22 3.15 -4.19 7.99
N VAL A 23 3.78 -4.95 8.87
CA VAL A 23 3.47 -4.99 10.30
C VAL A 23 4.73 -4.61 11.06
N THR A 24 4.63 -3.54 11.84
CA THR A 24 5.72 -3.05 12.68
C THR A 24 5.34 -3.27 14.14
N PRO A 25 5.91 -4.28 14.82
CA PRO A 25 5.60 -4.53 16.21
C PRO A 25 6.24 -3.47 17.11
N HIS A 26 5.56 -3.08 18.18
CA HIS A 26 6.08 -2.06 19.12
C HIS A 26 7.13 -2.61 20.10
N ASN A 27 7.19 -3.93 20.25
CA ASN A 27 8.13 -4.64 21.13
C ASN A 27 8.26 -6.10 20.69
N THR A 28 9.16 -6.84 21.32
CA THR A 28 9.40 -8.27 21.03
C THR A 28 8.51 -9.22 21.84
N ASN A 29 7.47 -8.72 22.50
CA ASN A 29 6.41 -9.56 23.04
C ASN A 29 5.28 -9.66 21.99
N TRP A 30 4.41 -10.66 22.14
CA TRP A 30 3.27 -10.87 21.22
C TRP A 30 3.67 -11.38 19.83
N GLY A 31 4.66 -12.28 19.79
CA GLY A 31 4.89 -13.17 18.66
C GLY A 31 6.01 -12.76 17.69
N PHE A 32 6.52 -11.54 17.77
CA PHE A 32 7.67 -11.09 16.95
C PHE A 32 8.98 -11.13 17.74
N GLU A 33 10.05 -11.64 17.11
CA GLU A 33 11.38 -11.69 17.73
C GLU A 33 12.13 -10.35 17.67
N ARG A 34 11.71 -9.44 16.77
CA ARG A 34 12.36 -8.15 16.51
C ARG A 34 11.35 -7.05 16.26
N VAL A 35 11.77 -5.82 16.55
CA VAL A 35 11.02 -4.56 16.32
C VAL A 35 11.42 -4.02 14.94
N GLU A 36 11.09 -4.77 13.90
CA GLU A 36 11.42 -4.46 12.50
C GLU A 36 10.16 -4.56 11.64
N GLU A 37 10.17 -3.95 10.47
CA GLU A 37 9.07 -4.06 9.50
C GLU A 37 9.00 -5.49 8.97
N ASN A 38 7.88 -6.16 9.21
CA ASN A 38 7.64 -7.53 8.75
C ASN A 38 6.49 -7.54 7.76
N ARG A 39 6.72 -8.15 6.60
CA ARG A 39 5.66 -8.33 5.63
C ARG A 39 4.78 -9.51 6.01
N CYS A 40 3.49 -9.27 6.17
CA CYS A 40 2.53 -10.27 6.63
C CYS A 40 1.25 -10.26 5.79
N ARG A 41 0.65 -11.44 5.62
CA ARG A 41 -0.73 -11.60 5.15
C ARG A 41 -1.66 -11.83 6.33
N VAL A 42 -2.75 -11.09 6.40
CA VAL A 42 -3.77 -11.22 7.45
C VAL A 42 -4.62 -12.46 7.19
N LEU A 43 -4.68 -13.37 8.15
CA LEU A 43 -5.48 -14.60 8.04
C LEU A 43 -6.82 -14.50 8.77
N ALA A 44 -6.83 -13.88 9.96
CA ALA A 44 -8.03 -13.74 10.76
C ALA A 44 -7.85 -12.70 11.85
N TYR A 45 -8.97 -12.16 12.33
CA TYR A 45 -9.05 -11.45 13.59
C TYR A 45 -9.91 -12.23 14.56
N GLN A 46 -9.49 -12.27 15.82
CA GLN A 46 -10.31 -12.78 16.90
C GLN A 46 -10.08 -11.98 18.18
N TYR A 47 -11.14 -11.35 18.69
CA TYR A 47 -11.05 -10.32 19.74
C TYR A 47 -9.99 -9.26 19.40
N GLU A 48 -9.01 -9.04 20.28
CA GLU A 48 -7.90 -8.09 20.10
C GLU A 48 -6.69 -8.73 19.41
N PHE A 49 -6.82 -9.95 18.88
CA PHE A 49 -5.72 -10.68 18.26
C PHE A 49 -5.84 -10.73 16.74
N ALA A 50 -4.70 -10.56 16.07
CA ALA A 50 -4.53 -10.77 14.65
C ALA A 50 -3.69 -12.03 14.41
N TRP A 51 -4.16 -12.87 13.50
CA TRP A 51 -3.45 -14.05 13.00
C TRP A 51 -2.80 -13.68 11.68
N LEU A 52 -1.49 -13.79 11.62
CA LEU A 52 -0.66 -13.31 10.53
C LEU A 52 0.19 -14.45 9.96
N HIS A 53 0.35 -14.43 8.65
CA HIS A 53 1.26 -15.30 7.92
C HIS A 53 2.43 -14.46 7.43
N LEU A 54 3.65 -14.74 7.90
CA LEU A 54 4.82 -14.00 7.45
C LEU A 54 5.15 -14.36 6.02
N LEU A 55 5.56 -13.36 5.25
CA LEU A 55 6.06 -13.55 3.90
C LEU A 55 7.58 -13.38 3.89
N ASN A 56 8.24 -14.13 3.02
CA ASN A 56 9.67 -13.94 2.78
C ASN A 56 9.91 -12.64 2.00
N SER A 57 11.17 -12.24 1.88
CA SER A 57 11.57 -11.01 1.16
C SER A 57 11.25 -11.04 -0.35
N ASP A 58 11.02 -12.23 -0.91
CA ASP A 58 10.68 -12.48 -2.31
C ASP A 58 9.17 -12.72 -2.54
N ASP A 59 8.34 -12.38 -1.56
CA ASP A 59 6.87 -12.54 -1.55
C ASP A 59 6.40 -13.99 -1.49
N SER A 60 7.32 -14.94 -1.38
CA SER A 60 6.95 -16.34 -1.19
C SER A 60 6.37 -16.56 0.21
N GLU A 61 5.42 -17.49 0.30
CA GLU A 61 4.83 -17.88 1.58
C GLU A 61 5.89 -18.50 2.49
N SER A 62 6.08 -17.94 3.70
CA SER A 62 6.93 -18.58 4.71
C SER A 62 6.16 -19.69 5.43
N PHE A 63 6.85 -20.51 6.22
CA PHE A 63 6.18 -21.46 7.12
C PHE A 63 5.89 -20.87 8.51
N VAL A 64 6.02 -19.56 8.67
CA VAL A 64 5.91 -18.86 9.96
C VAL A 64 4.54 -18.20 10.08
N PHE A 65 3.82 -18.60 11.13
CA PHE A 65 2.54 -18.03 11.51
C PHE A 65 2.69 -17.35 12.87
N ILE A 66 2.25 -16.09 12.96
CA ILE A 66 2.35 -15.28 14.16
C ILE A 66 0.96 -14.89 14.64
N THR A 67 0.76 -14.93 15.94
CA THR A 67 -0.41 -14.32 16.59
C THR A 67 0.07 -13.13 17.40
N THR A 68 -0.48 -11.95 17.12
CA THR A 68 -0.15 -10.70 17.81
C THR A 68 -1.41 -9.96 18.24
N ARG A 69 -1.27 -8.97 19.12
CA ARG A 69 -2.37 -8.08 19.48
C ARG A 69 -2.44 -6.90 18.53
N THR A 70 -3.65 -6.49 18.14
CA THR A 70 -3.88 -5.37 17.21
C THR A 70 -3.44 -4.02 17.77
N ASP A 71 -3.35 -3.86 19.10
CA ASP A 71 -2.90 -2.63 19.77
C ASP A 71 -1.40 -2.61 20.09
N LYS A 72 -0.64 -3.63 19.64
CA LYS A 72 0.80 -3.78 19.90
C LYS A 72 1.64 -3.78 18.63
N VAL A 73 0.99 -3.53 17.49
CA VAL A 73 1.62 -3.46 16.18
C VAL A 73 0.97 -2.33 15.40
N ASP A 74 1.75 -1.70 14.52
CA ASP A 74 1.23 -0.79 13.50
C ASP A 74 1.10 -1.56 12.19
N PHE A 75 -0.04 -1.41 11.54
CA PHE A 75 -0.26 -1.94 10.20
C PHE A 75 -0.11 -0.80 9.20
N THR A 76 0.67 -1.03 8.15
CA THR A 76 0.78 -0.09 7.02
C THR A 76 0.54 -0.83 5.70
N PRO A 77 -0.07 -0.18 4.70
CA PRO A 77 -0.25 -0.78 3.38
C PRO A 77 1.07 -1.21 2.80
N PHE A 78 1.14 -2.44 2.30
CA PHE A 78 2.25 -2.84 1.48
C PHE A 78 2.11 -2.18 0.10
N ARG A 79 2.98 -1.22 -0.21
CA ARG A 79 3.07 -0.60 -1.53
C ARG A 79 4.33 -1.10 -2.22
N THR A 80 4.17 -1.81 -3.33
CA THR A 80 5.30 -2.13 -4.21
C THR A 80 5.89 -0.85 -4.80
N PRO A 81 7.19 -0.83 -5.15
CA PRO A 81 7.77 0.28 -5.91
C PRO A 81 6.98 0.63 -7.17
N GLU A 82 6.42 -0.39 -7.84
CA GLU A 82 5.57 -0.24 -9.02
C GLU A 82 4.23 0.44 -8.70
N GLN A 83 3.61 0.12 -7.56
CA GLN A 83 2.39 0.79 -7.10
C GLN A 83 2.66 2.24 -6.69
N ILE A 84 3.80 2.52 -6.06
CA ILE A 84 4.22 3.89 -5.74
C ILE A 84 4.44 4.68 -7.03
N ALA A 85 5.16 4.12 -8.00
CA ALA A 85 5.38 4.76 -9.29
C ALA A 85 4.06 5.00 -10.06
N ALA A 86 3.12 4.06 -9.98
CA ALA A 86 1.79 4.22 -10.57
C ALA A 86 0.97 5.32 -9.87
N GLU A 87 0.99 5.36 -8.53
CA GLU A 87 0.30 6.38 -7.73
C GLU A 87 0.90 7.78 -7.94
N GLU A 88 2.22 7.89 -8.03
CA GLU A 88 2.93 9.13 -8.38
C GLU A 88 2.56 9.60 -9.80
N ARG A 89 2.51 8.67 -10.75
CA ARG A 89 2.08 8.94 -12.12
C ARG A 89 0.64 9.43 -12.17
N GLU A 90 -0.27 8.74 -11.51
CA GLU A 90 -1.69 9.14 -11.44
C GLU A 90 -1.86 10.49 -10.75
N THR A 91 -1.13 10.72 -9.66
CA THR A 91 -1.16 12.00 -8.93
C THR A 91 -0.63 13.14 -9.79
N PHE A 92 0.47 12.93 -10.53
CA PHE A 92 1.00 13.90 -11.48
C PHE A 92 -0.02 14.24 -12.56
N ILE A 93 -0.61 13.22 -13.20
CA ILE A 93 -1.62 13.40 -14.24
C ILE A 93 -2.83 14.16 -13.71
N PHE A 94 -3.35 13.74 -12.55
CA PHE A 94 -4.53 14.34 -11.93
C PHE A 94 -4.31 15.83 -11.63
N ASN A 95 -3.19 16.16 -10.97
CA ASN A 95 -2.85 17.54 -10.64
C ASN A 95 -2.61 18.38 -11.90
N ALA A 96 -1.90 17.84 -12.91
CA ALA A 96 -1.64 18.55 -14.15
C ALA A 96 -2.94 18.84 -14.94
N VAL A 97 -3.89 17.90 -14.95
CA VAL A 97 -5.22 18.09 -15.54
C VAL A 97 -6.03 19.14 -14.79
N LEU A 98 -5.99 19.16 -13.45
CA LEU A 98 -6.72 20.15 -12.65
C LEU A 98 -6.13 21.56 -12.78
N GLU A 99 -4.81 21.67 -12.85
CA GLU A 99 -4.09 22.95 -12.93
C GLU A 99 -4.07 23.54 -14.34
N THR A 100 -4.34 22.72 -15.37
CA THR A 100 -4.39 23.18 -16.76
C THR A 100 -5.82 23.48 -17.16
N ASP A 101 -6.15 24.77 -17.23
CA ASP A 101 -7.38 25.24 -17.86
C ASP A 101 -7.23 25.26 -19.38
N ALA A 102 -7.67 24.18 -20.04
CA ALA A 102 -7.60 24.03 -21.48
C ALA A 102 -8.91 23.43 -22.02
N GLU A 103 -9.34 23.91 -23.18
CA GLU A 103 -10.54 23.43 -23.90
C GLU A 103 -10.41 21.96 -24.38
N THR A 104 -9.20 21.41 -24.34
CA THR A 104 -8.92 20.01 -24.69
C THR A 104 -9.65 19.05 -23.73
N PRO A 105 -10.30 17.98 -24.24
CA PRO A 105 -10.98 17.03 -23.37
C PRO A 105 -10.05 16.40 -22.32
N VAL A 106 -10.60 16.10 -21.15
CA VAL A 106 -9.87 15.59 -19.98
C VAL A 106 -9.05 14.34 -20.32
N GLU A 107 -9.63 13.44 -21.11
CA GLU A 107 -9.05 12.15 -21.49
C GLU A 107 -7.78 12.34 -22.32
N TRP A 108 -7.80 13.29 -23.24
CA TRP A 108 -6.63 13.64 -24.06
C TRP A 108 -5.53 14.28 -23.22
N ARG A 109 -5.90 15.14 -22.26
CA ARG A 109 -4.94 15.74 -21.33
C ARG A 109 -4.31 14.69 -20.41
N LYS A 110 -5.08 13.72 -19.94
CA LYS A 110 -4.56 12.58 -19.16
C LYS A 110 -3.51 11.79 -19.93
N ALA A 111 -3.75 11.51 -21.21
CA ALA A 111 -2.80 10.80 -22.06
C ALA A 111 -1.49 11.59 -22.23
N VAL A 112 -1.59 12.87 -22.59
CA VAL A 112 -0.42 13.74 -22.79
C VAL A 112 0.40 13.88 -21.51
N PHE A 113 -0.22 14.15 -20.37
CA PHE A 113 0.51 14.25 -19.10
C PHE A 113 1.10 12.92 -18.65
N GLY A 114 0.46 11.80 -18.99
CA GLY A 114 1.01 10.48 -18.76
C GLY A 114 2.31 10.26 -19.53
N GLU A 115 2.33 10.56 -20.83
CA GLU A 115 3.55 10.49 -21.64
C GLU A 115 4.64 11.43 -21.14
N MET A 116 4.28 12.66 -20.74
CA MET A 116 5.24 13.59 -20.15
C MET A 116 5.85 13.03 -18.86
N PHE A 117 5.06 12.42 -17.98
CA PHE A 117 5.60 11.79 -16.77
C PHE A 117 6.57 10.65 -17.10
N ASP A 118 6.20 9.81 -18.07
CA ASP A 118 6.99 8.66 -18.53
C ASP A 118 8.31 9.10 -19.20
N LEU A 119 8.32 10.27 -19.86
CA LEU A 119 9.52 10.94 -20.39
C LEU A 119 10.35 11.66 -19.31
N GLY A 120 9.95 11.59 -18.04
CA GLY A 120 10.68 12.16 -16.92
C GLY A 120 10.37 13.62 -16.60
N TYR A 121 9.34 14.22 -17.23
CA TYR A 121 8.92 15.57 -16.86
C TYR A 121 8.35 15.59 -15.43
N ARG A 122 8.67 16.64 -14.68
CA ARG A 122 8.21 16.87 -13.31
C ARG A 122 7.75 18.32 -13.17
N LYS A 123 6.87 18.59 -12.19
CA LYS A 123 6.38 19.94 -11.92
C LYS A 123 7.54 20.84 -11.48
N GLN A 124 7.68 21.98 -12.14
CA GLN A 124 8.64 23.01 -11.74
C GLN A 124 8.04 23.81 -10.58
N VAL A 125 8.72 23.87 -9.44
CA VAL A 125 8.37 24.75 -8.32
C VAL A 125 9.14 26.05 -8.51
N ALA A 126 8.43 27.17 -8.65
CA ALA A 126 9.09 28.48 -8.69
C ALA A 126 9.79 28.75 -7.33
N PRO A 127 10.96 29.41 -7.33
CA PRO A 127 11.65 29.79 -6.10
C PRO A 127 10.88 30.80 -5.23
#